data_AF-A0A6I6N2Z1-F1
#
_entry.id   AF-A0A6I6N2Z1-F1
#
_cell.length_a   1.000
_cell.length_b   1.000
_cell.length_c   1.000
_cell.angle_alpha   90.00
_cell.angle_beta   90.00
_cell.angle_gamma   90.00
#
_symmetry.space_group_name_H-M   'P 1'
#
loop_
_entity.id
_entity.type
_entity.pdbx_description
1 polymer ?
#
loop_
_entity_poly.entity_id
_entity_poly.type
_entity_poly.pdbx_seq_one_letter_code
_entity_poly.pdbx_strand_id
1 'polypeptide(L)'
;MTATPGTPATRTYPPSTARVRGGSSALRDTLTLMSLPLLAALALPAAFAGGGTRRWFGGRAESQRAEAQAAKDAAATAFYELDTAQRELSISVETITAVDDSPAARRVASDFAALGLRIDEVSQRYIQAVDAHDLDRDDLEASAASRARSELTAAKDELLRTRQELDRFGSSLAPLLGKAETQLARVAPAVERARQALLAASNALDAAREKGLRADDLAGRLAALSPELTKLNQGAGQHGVQQTLERAERVQREAGAIRAEAERLPALAAETDHRLVSLRTRAQALTTRAGQVDPVLSELRRRFAAACWQDLQQVPEQAAQNVRQAELKLREAQSAREAQRWPDATSLLSTVRALLNTTDEAVSAAGERLTRLNAVQKDPQAEIERTRFAIRDAQRLAMSGRTAPDPRHAAPLDEAVGRLERAVATLQGRHPDYWHFLTETDAVRRAAAGVVARIREERGGGR
;
A
#
# COMPACT_ATOMS: atom_id res chain seq x y z
N MET A 1 -45.64 37.97 34.28
CA MET A 1 -46.62 37.87 33.19
C MET A 1 -45.97 37.01 32.09
N THR A 2 -46.12 35.68 32.10
CA THR A 2 -47.18 34.88 31.42
C THR A 2 -47.29 35.28 29.94
N ALA A 3 -47.12 34.44 28.93
CA ALA A 3 -47.38 33.00 28.82
C ALA A 3 -46.74 32.39 27.55
N THR A 4 -46.35 31.12 27.62
CA THR A 4 -46.47 30.10 26.55
C THR A 4 -47.86 29.45 26.75
N PRO A 5 -48.58 28.81 25.78
CA PRO A 5 -48.07 28.07 24.61
C PRO A 5 -48.95 28.13 23.33
N GLY A 6 -48.53 27.42 22.27
CA GLY A 6 -49.34 27.20 21.08
C GLY A 6 -48.83 26.04 20.22
N THR A 7 -49.27 24.83 20.53
CA THR A 7 -49.18 23.64 19.66
C THR A 7 -50.31 23.67 18.63
N PRO A 8 -50.11 23.11 17.43
CA PRO A 8 -51.20 22.36 16.80
C PRO A 8 -50.77 20.92 16.44
N ALA A 9 -51.63 19.98 16.87
CA ALA A 9 -51.84 18.67 16.25
C ALA A 9 -52.51 18.90 14.86
N THR A 10 -52.58 18.03 13.86
CA THR A 10 -52.65 16.55 13.76
C THR A 10 -52.66 16.27 12.24
N ARG A 11 -52.04 15.19 11.75
CA ARG A 11 -52.75 14.26 10.84
C ARG A 11 -52.01 12.95 10.66
N THR A 12 -52.84 11.95 10.54
CA THR A 12 -52.67 10.50 10.67
C THR A 12 -52.82 9.85 9.30
N TYR A 13 -52.46 8.55 9.23
CA TYR A 13 -52.80 7.51 8.23
C TYR A 13 -51.71 7.13 7.21
N PRO A 14 -51.69 5.85 6.76
CA PRO A 14 -50.56 4.92 6.90
C PRO A 14 -50.15 4.37 5.52
N PRO A 15 -49.32 3.31 5.45
CA PRO A 15 -49.89 2.03 5.03
C PRO A 15 -49.36 0.86 5.88
N SER A 16 -50.20 -0.08 6.26
CA SER A 16 -50.68 -1.22 5.46
C SER A 16 -49.72 -2.41 5.49
N THR A 17 -50.25 -3.43 6.14
CA THR A 17 -49.83 -4.82 6.20
C THR A 17 -49.63 -5.43 4.81
N ALA A 18 -48.49 -6.09 4.61
CA ALA A 18 -48.39 -7.21 3.69
C ALA A 18 -47.50 -8.30 4.30
N ARG A 19 -48.15 -9.39 4.71
CA ARG A 19 -47.53 -10.70 4.86
C ARG A 19 -46.84 -11.05 3.55
N VAL A 20 -45.56 -11.40 3.62
CA VAL A 20 -44.96 -12.36 2.69
C VAL A 20 -44.17 -13.36 3.52
N ARG A 21 -44.77 -14.53 3.72
CA ARG A 21 -44.03 -15.78 3.80
C ARG A 21 -43.40 -16.00 2.43
N GLY A 22 -42.10 -16.21 2.40
CA GLY A 22 -41.32 -16.55 1.22
C GLY A 22 -39.87 -16.39 1.65
N GLY A 23 -39.02 -17.39 1.66
CA GLY A 23 -39.03 -18.65 0.97
C GLY A 23 -37.58 -19.08 1.13
N SER A 24 -37.36 -20.03 2.03
CA SER A 24 -36.13 -20.81 2.03
C SER A 24 -35.86 -21.30 0.62
N SER A 25 -34.61 -21.13 0.19
CA SER A 25 -33.94 -22.00 -0.78
C SER A 25 -34.69 -22.27 -2.09
N ALA A 26 -34.43 -21.48 -3.13
CA ALA A 26 -34.51 -21.99 -4.50
C ALA A 26 -33.72 -21.06 -5.43
N LEU A 27 -32.61 -21.57 -5.95
CA LEU A 27 -32.14 -21.49 -7.34
C LEU A 27 -30.71 -22.04 -7.35
N ARG A 28 -30.60 -23.35 -7.08
CA ARG A 28 -29.62 -24.17 -7.78
C ARG A 28 -30.43 -25.15 -8.59
N ASP A 29 -30.42 -24.86 -9.88
CA ASP A 29 -30.83 -25.70 -10.96
C ASP A 29 -30.33 -27.14 -10.78
N THR A 30 -31.30 -28.04 -10.72
CA THR A 30 -31.41 -29.22 -11.60
C THR A 30 -30.09 -29.84 -12.06
N LEU A 31 -29.42 -30.54 -11.15
CA LEU A 31 -28.66 -31.74 -11.51
C LEU A 31 -29.64 -32.92 -11.65
N THR A 32 -30.24 -33.01 -12.83
CA THR A 32 -30.91 -34.20 -13.33
C THR A 32 -30.13 -34.70 -14.52
N LEU A 33 -29.40 -35.80 -14.37
CA LEU A 33 -29.49 -36.98 -15.25
C LEU A 33 -28.47 -38.05 -14.82
N MET A 34 -29.03 -39.07 -14.17
CA MET A 34 -28.79 -40.50 -14.42
C MET A 34 -27.38 -41.06 -14.23
N SER A 35 -27.16 -41.54 -13.01
CA SER A 35 -26.36 -42.74 -12.76
C SER A 35 -27.20 -44.02 -12.94
N LEU A 36 -26.62 -45.00 -13.65
CA LEU A 36 -26.98 -46.42 -13.86
C LEU A 36 -28.05 -46.75 -14.92
N PRO A 37 -27.82 -47.77 -15.77
CA PRO A 37 -27.68 -49.19 -15.36
C PRO A 37 -26.40 -49.89 -15.92
N LEU A 38 -25.74 -50.84 -15.26
CA LEU A 38 -26.10 -52.24 -14.98
C LEU A 38 -26.49 -53.03 -16.24
N LEU A 39 -25.60 -53.92 -16.71
CA LEU A 39 -25.85 -55.20 -17.42
C LEU A 39 -24.47 -55.89 -17.63
N ALA A 40 -24.09 -56.82 -16.75
CA ALA A 40 -24.35 -58.27 -16.86
C ALA A 40 -23.44 -58.98 -17.87
N ALA A 41 -22.27 -59.41 -17.37
CA ALA A 41 -21.50 -60.49 -17.98
C ALA A 41 -22.19 -61.82 -17.68
N LEU A 42 -22.88 -62.37 -18.68
CA LEU A 42 -23.44 -63.72 -18.66
C LEU A 42 -22.67 -64.56 -19.68
N ALA A 43 -21.71 -65.31 -19.16
CA ALA A 43 -21.17 -66.49 -19.82
C ALA A 43 -22.08 -67.67 -19.46
N LEU A 44 -22.68 -68.35 -20.45
CA LEU A 44 -23.10 -69.75 -20.38
C LEU A 44 -23.24 -70.32 -21.81
N PRO A 45 -22.97 -71.63 -22.02
CA PRO A 45 -22.90 -72.29 -23.31
C PRO A 45 -24.28 -72.82 -23.76
N ALA A 46 -24.55 -72.82 -25.07
CA ALA A 46 -25.71 -73.53 -25.62
C ALA A 46 -25.26 -74.50 -26.71
N ALA A 47 -25.69 -75.74 -26.51
CA ALA A 47 -25.31 -76.94 -27.22
C ALA A 47 -25.98 -77.09 -28.59
N PHE A 48 -25.35 -77.92 -29.41
CA PHE A 48 -25.83 -78.46 -30.68
C PHE A 48 -27.09 -79.33 -30.56
N ALA A 49 -28.05 -79.10 -31.46
CA ALA A 49 -28.87 -80.06 -32.22
C ALA A 49 -29.84 -79.22 -33.08
N GLY A 50 -30.01 -79.31 -34.39
CA GLY A 50 -29.82 -80.36 -35.38
C GLY A 50 -31.09 -80.38 -36.25
N GLY A 51 -31.00 -80.03 -37.55
CA GLY A 51 -32.14 -80.16 -38.48
C GLY A 51 -31.97 -79.36 -39.77
N GLY A 52 -31.85 -80.06 -40.91
CA GLY A 52 -31.43 -79.54 -42.23
C GLY A 52 -32.34 -78.49 -42.88
N THR A 53 -31.88 -77.74 -43.87
CA THR A 53 -31.49 -78.27 -45.19
C THR A 53 -30.48 -77.36 -45.93
N ARG A 54 -29.46 -78.01 -46.50
CA ARG A 54 -28.57 -77.63 -47.63
C ARG A 54 -28.62 -76.18 -48.17
N ARG A 55 -27.52 -75.43 -47.96
CA ARG A 55 -26.97 -74.47 -48.94
C ARG A 55 -25.44 -74.42 -48.84
N TRP A 56 -24.78 -75.33 -49.56
CA TRP A 56 -23.33 -75.63 -49.46
C TRP A 56 -22.44 -74.65 -50.26
N PHE A 57 -22.83 -73.45 -50.70
CA PHE A 57 -21.85 -72.57 -51.40
C PHE A 57 -22.10 -71.05 -51.21
N GLY A 58 -22.30 -70.58 -49.97
CA GLY A 58 -22.53 -69.13 -49.70
C GLY A 58 -22.02 -68.52 -48.38
N GLY A 59 -21.59 -69.30 -47.38
CA GLY A 59 -21.35 -68.79 -46.01
C GLY A 59 -20.13 -67.89 -45.78
N ARG A 60 -19.16 -67.85 -46.71
CA ARG A 60 -17.97 -67.00 -46.55
C ARG A 60 -18.23 -65.54 -46.92
N ALA A 61 -19.11 -65.28 -47.90
CA ALA A 61 -19.45 -63.92 -48.33
C ALA A 61 -20.32 -63.20 -47.28
N GLU A 62 -21.28 -63.91 -46.67
CA GLU A 62 -22.14 -63.39 -45.60
C GLU A 62 -21.35 -63.02 -44.34
N SER A 63 -20.42 -63.88 -43.92
CA SER A 63 -19.51 -63.60 -42.79
C SER A 63 -18.63 -62.37 -43.03
N GLN A 64 -18.12 -62.20 -44.26
CA GLN A 64 -17.28 -61.06 -44.63
C GLN A 64 -18.08 -59.75 -44.70
N ARG A 65 -19.35 -59.82 -45.12
CA ARG A 65 -20.26 -58.68 -45.10
C ARG A 65 -20.57 -58.23 -43.66
N ALA A 66 -20.86 -59.18 -42.76
CA ALA A 66 -21.09 -58.88 -41.36
C ALA A 66 -19.86 -58.25 -40.68
N GLU A 67 -18.65 -58.75 -40.99
CA GLU A 67 -17.41 -58.17 -40.49
C GLU A 67 -17.11 -56.76 -41.06
N ALA A 68 -17.44 -56.51 -42.32
CA ALA A 68 -17.34 -55.18 -42.93
C ALA A 68 -18.33 -54.18 -42.30
N GLN A 69 -19.56 -54.62 -42.02
CA GLN A 69 -20.56 -53.81 -41.32
C GLN A 69 -20.10 -53.48 -39.90
N ALA A 70 -19.59 -54.46 -39.16
CA ALA A 70 -19.02 -54.22 -37.82
C ALA A 70 -17.84 -53.22 -37.86
N ALA A 71 -17.00 -53.28 -38.90
CA ALA A 71 -15.93 -52.30 -39.10
C ALA A 71 -16.47 -50.88 -39.39
N LYS A 72 -17.57 -50.77 -40.15
CA LYS A 72 -18.26 -49.51 -40.43
C LYS A 72 -18.84 -48.89 -39.15
N ASP A 73 -19.53 -49.68 -38.34
CA ASP A 73 -20.12 -49.22 -37.07
C ASP A 73 -19.04 -48.81 -36.06
N ALA A 74 -17.93 -49.55 -36.00
CA ALA A 74 -16.79 -49.21 -35.16
C ALA A 74 -16.09 -47.91 -35.62
N ALA A 75 -15.97 -47.70 -36.93
CA ALA A 75 -15.43 -46.46 -37.50
C ALA A 75 -16.35 -45.26 -37.23
N ALA A 76 -17.67 -45.44 -37.37
CA ALA A 76 -18.67 -44.41 -37.04
C ALA A 76 -18.63 -44.02 -35.55
N THR A 77 -18.47 -45.01 -34.68
CA THR A 77 -18.28 -44.77 -33.24
C THR A 77 -17.01 -43.95 -32.97
N ALA A 78 -15.87 -44.34 -33.54
CA ALA A 78 -14.61 -43.62 -33.38
C ALA A 78 -14.68 -42.18 -33.91
N PHE A 79 -15.40 -41.97 -35.02
CA PHE A 79 -15.65 -40.64 -35.59
C PHE A 79 -16.45 -39.75 -34.64
N TYR A 80 -17.57 -40.25 -34.11
CA TYR A 80 -18.42 -39.52 -33.16
C TYR A 80 -17.67 -39.17 -31.87
N GLU A 81 -16.89 -40.10 -31.34
CA GLU A 81 -16.08 -39.88 -30.13
C GLU A 81 -15.00 -38.81 -30.36
N LEU A 82 -14.36 -38.78 -31.54
CA LEU A 82 -13.38 -37.76 -31.89
C LEU A 82 -14.02 -36.36 -32.00
N ASP A 83 -15.15 -36.22 -32.71
CA ASP A 83 -15.88 -34.95 -32.82
C ASP A 83 -16.35 -34.45 -31.45
N THR A 84 -16.86 -35.34 -30.60
CA THR A 84 -17.26 -34.99 -29.22
C THR A 84 -16.06 -34.47 -28.41
N ALA A 85 -14.93 -35.17 -28.45
CA ALA A 85 -13.71 -34.76 -27.75
C ALA A 85 -13.15 -33.42 -28.27
N GLN A 86 -13.24 -33.18 -29.59
CA GLN A 86 -12.81 -31.91 -30.19
C GLN A 86 -13.66 -30.74 -29.67
N ARG A 87 -14.98 -30.90 -29.61
CA ARG A 87 -15.89 -29.87 -29.10
C ARG A 87 -15.65 -29.54 -27.62
N GLU A 88 -15.46 -30.56 -26.78
CA GLU A 88 -15.16 -30.37 -25.36
C GLU A 88 -13.85 -29.61 -25.16
N LEU A 89 -12.81 -29.99 -25.91
CA LEU A 89 -11.51 -29.35 -25.84
C LEU A 89 -11.54 -27.91 -26.38
N SER A 90 -12.38 -27.61 -27.37
CA SER A 90 -12.59 -26.26 -27.87
C SER A 90 -13.02 -25.29 -26.77
N ILE A 91 -13.90 -25.71 -25.85
CA ILE A 91 -14.35 -24.90 -24.70
C ILE A 91 -13.18 -24.59 -23.77
N SER A 92 -12.31 -25.59 -23.53
CA SER A 92 -11.12 -25.41 -22.68
C SER A 92 -10.12 -24.43 -23.30
N VAL A 93 -9.89 -24.53 -24.61
CA VAL A 93 -9.03 -23.61 -25.37
C VAL A 93 -9.60 -22.19 -25.38
N GLU A 94 -10.91 -22.04 -25.59
CA GLU A 94 -11.60 -20.74 -25.53
C GLU A 94 -11.47 -20.12 -24.13
N THR A 95 -11.66 -20.90 -23.08
CA THR A 95 -11.50 -20.44 -21.69
C THR A 95 -10.08 -19.97 -21.41
N ILE A 96 -9.06 -20.71 -21.85
CA ILE A 96 -7.65 -20.32 -21.66
C ILE A 96 -7.35 -19.01 -22.41
N THR A 97 -7.76 -18.93 -23.67
CA THR A 97 -7.44 -17.78 -24.55
C THR A 97 -8.23 -16.53 -24.20
N ALA A 98 -9.43 -16.64 -23.64
CA ALA A 98 -10.21 -15.50 -23.16
C ALA A 98 -9.64 -14.87 -21.88
N VAL A 99 -8.81 -15.60 -21.13
CA VAL A 99 -8.33 -15.21 -19.80
C VAL A 99 -6.82 -14.89 -19.78
N ASP A 100 -6.04 -15.50 -20.67
CA ASP A 100 -4.58 -15.45 -20.72
C ASP A 100 -4.07 -15.06 -22.13
N ASP A 101 -3.38 -13.92 -22.23
CA ASP A 101 -2.78 -13.41 -23.47
C ASP A 101 -1.29 -13.79 -23.62
N SER A 102 -0.78 -14.73 -22.81
CA SER A 102 0.63 -15.14 -22.84
C SER A 102 1.00 -15.85 -24.15
N PRO A 103 2.31 -15.88 -24.50
CA PRO A 103 2.77 -16.69 -25.62
C PRO A 103 2.39 -18.17 -25.50
N ALA A 104 2.27 -18.70 -24.28
CA ALA A 104 1.84 -20.07 -24.05
C ALA A 104 0.36 -20.27 -24.43
N ALA A 105 -0.54 -19.38 -24.01
CA ALA A 105 -1.95 -19.44 -24.39
C ALA A 105 -2.17 -19.24 -25.89
N ARG A 106 -1.40 -18.35 -26.53
CA ARG A 106 -1.41 -18.21 -28.01
C ARG A 106 -0.95 -19.47 -28.73
N ARG A 107 0.03 -20.19 -28.19
CA ARG A 107 0.45 -21.50 -28.75
C ARG A 107 -0.63 -22.55 -28.61
N VAL A 108 -1.37 -22.59 -27.50
CA VAL A 108 -2.52 -23.49 -27.34
C VAL A 108 -3.53 -23.31 -28.47
N ALA A 109 -3.85 -22.06 -28.84
CA ALA A 109 -4.73 -21.79 -29.96
C ALA A 109 -4.17 -22.28 -31.31
N SER A 110 -2.87 -22.05 -31.58
CA SER A 110 -2.24 -22.50 -32.83
C SER A 110 -2.13 -24.02 -32.93
N ASP A 111 -1.79 -24.67 -31.82
CA ASP A 111 -1.60 -26.11 -31.75
C ASP A 111 -2.94 -26.84 -31.87
N PHE A 112 -4.00 -26.28 -31.25
CA PHE A 112 -5.36 -26.77 -31.43
C PHE A 112 -5.86 -26.59 -32.87
N ALA A 113 -5.54 -25.47 -33.53
CA ALA A 113 -5.89 -25.27 -34.93
C ALA A 113 -5.19 -26.27 -35.87
N ALA A 114 -3.91 -26.58 -35.59
CA ALA A 114 -3.17 -27.60 -36.35
C ALA A 114 -3.77 -29.01 -36.14
N LEU A 115 -4.18 -29.35 -34.91
CA LEU A 115 -4.91 -30.58 -34.63
C LEU A 115 -6.28 -30.62 -35.33
N GLY A 116 -6.98 -29.48 -35.41
CA GLY A 116 -8.23 -29.35 -36.16
C GLY A 116 -8.07 -29.73 -37.63
N LEU A 117 -7.05 -29.20 -38.31
CA LEU A 117 -6.75 -29.58 -39.70
C LEU A 117 -6.49 -31.09 -39.84
N ARG A 118 -5.79 -31.69 -38.87
CA ARG A 118 -5.53 -33.13 -38.86
C ARG A 118 -6.81 -33.95 -38.65
N ILE A 119 -7.71 -33.47 -37.79
CA ILE A 119 -9.03 -34.07 -37.56
C ILE A 119 -9.86 -34.02 -38.84
N ASP A 120 -9.86 -32.88 -39.55
CA ASP A 120 -10.56 -32.72 -40.82
C ASP A 120 -10.05 -33.72 -41.88
N GLU A 121 -8.73 -33.92 -41.98
CA GLU A 121 -8.12 -34.90 -42.89
C GLU A 121 -8.57 -36.34 -42.60
N VAL A 122 -8.52 -36.80 -41.34
CA VAL A 122 -8.91 -38.17 -40.98
C VAL A 122 -10.42 -38.37 -41.08
N SER A 123 -11.19 -37.32 -40.81
CA SER A 123 -12.65 -37.28 -40.99
C SER A 123 -13.02 -37.46 -42.47
N GLN A 124 -12.31 -36.77 -43.36
CA GLN A 124 -12.52 -36.90 -44.80
C GLN A 124 -12.18 -38.31 -45.30
N ARG A 125 -11.09 -38.92 -44.81
CA ARG A 125 -10.73 -40.32 -45.16
C ARG A 125 -11.78 -41.32 -44.69
N TYR A 126 -12.34 -41.12 -43.50
CA TYR A 126 -13.45 -41.93 -43.00
C TYR A 126 -14.69 -41.79 -43.90
N ILE A 127 -15.10 -40.55 -44.22
CA ILE A 127 -16.25 -40.30 -45.11
C ILE A 127 -16.03 -40.94 -46.47
N GLN A 128 -14.86 -40.78 -47.07
CA GLN A 128 -14.49 -41.42 -48.35
C GLN A 128 -14.55 -42.95 -48.26
N ALA A 129 -14.07 -43.55 -47.17
CA ALA A 129 -14.13 -44.99 -46.96
C ALA A 129 -15.58 -45.49 -46.79
N VAL A 130 -16.46 -44.71 -46.16
CA VAL A 130 -17.89 -45.06 -46.04
C VAL A 130 -18.61 -44.91 -47.38
N ASP A 131 -18.33 -43.85 -48.14
CA ASP A 131 -18.97 -43.54 -49.42
C ASP A 131 -18.54 -44.49 -50.55
N ALA A 132 -17.30 -45.01 -50.48
CA ALA A 132 -16.75 -45.91 -51.49
C ALA A 132 -17.40 -47.31 -51.49
N HIS A 133 -18.04 -47.72 -50.39
CA HIS A 133 -18.55 -49.08 -50.19
C HIS A 133 -20.04 -49.10 -49.87
N ASP A 134 -20.85 -49.46 -50.86
CA ASP A 134 -22.26 -49.82 -50.66
C ASP A 134 -22.37 -51.25 -50.10
N LEU A 135 -22.31 -51.35 -48.77
CA LEU A 135 -22.41 -52.62 -48.04
C LEU A 135 -23.84 -53.20 -48.05
N ASP A 136 -24.85 -52.47 -48.54
CA ASP A 136 -26.24 -52.91 -48.58
C ASP A 136 -26.61 -53.63 -49.89
N ARG A 137 -25.73 -53.59 -50.90
CA ARG A 137 -25.90 -54.23 -52.21
C ARG A 137 -26.04 -55.77 -52.16
N ASP A 138 -27.12 -56.34 -52.71
CA ASP A 138 -27.47 -57.77 -52.62
C ASP A 138 -26.44 -58.75 -53.25
N ASP A 139 -25.64 -58.29 -54.23
CA ASP A 139 -24.62 -59.07 -54.97
C ASP A 139 -23.17 -58.71 -54.60
N LEU A 140 -22.93 -58.25 -53.37
CA LEU A 140 -21.59 -57.85 -52.91
C LEU A 140 -20.58 -59.01 -52.97
N GLU A 141 -19.50 -58.83 -53.73
CA GLU A 141 -18.41 -59.80 -53.79
C GLU A 141 -17.63 -59.89 -52.47
N ALA A 142 -17.21 -61.10 -52.08
CA ALA A 142 -16.41 -61.31 -50.87
C ALA A 142 -15.05 -60.56 -50.89
N SER A 143 -14.49 -60.32 -52.08
CA SER A 143 -13.28 -59.50 -52.29
C SER A 143 -13.53 -58.02 -51.99
N ALA A 144 -14.70 -57.50 -52.39
CA ALA A 144 -15.14 -56.14 -52.12
C ALA A 144 -15.46 -55.94 -50.63
N ALA A 145 -16.16 -56.90 -50.00
CA ALA A 145 -16.42 -56.89 -48.55
C ALA A 145 -15.13 -56.90 -47.72
N SER A 146 -14.15 -57.73 -48.10
CA SER A 146 -12.83 -57.75 -47.44
C SER A 146 -12.06 -56.45 -47.61
N ARG A 147 -12.14 -55.81 -48.79
CA ARG A 147 -11.50 -54.51 -49.04
C ARG A 147 -12.16 -53.41 -48.21
N ALA A 148 -13.50 -53.36 -48.17
CA ALA A 148 -14.26 -52.43 -47.35
C ALA A 148 -13.90 -52.56 -45.87
N ARG A 149 -13.84 -53.80 -45.35
CA ARG A 149 -13.40 -54.08 -43.98
C ARG A 149 -12.00 -53.51 -43.71
N SER A 150 -11.04 -53.75 -44.60
CA SER A 150 -9.66 -53.26 -44.44
C SER A 150 -9.58 -51.73 -44.46
N GLU A 151 -10.26 -51.06 -45.39
CA GLU A 151 -10.26 -49.60 -45.51
C GLU A 151 -10.98 -48.92 -44.33
N LEU A 152 -12.13 -49.44 -43.90
CA LEU A 152 -12.85 -48.94 -42.72
C LEU A 152 -12.08 -49.17 -41.42
N THR A 153 -11.39 -50.31 -41.30
CA THR A 153 -10.50 -50.58 -40.15
C THR A 153 -9.33 -49.60 -40.12
N ALA A 154 -8.72 -49.32 -41.28
CA ALA A 154 -7.64 -48.34 -41.39
C ALA A 154 -8.12 -46.92 -41.03
N ALA A 155 -9.28 -46.50 -41.54
CA ALA A 155 -9.88 -45.21 -41.18
C ALA A 155 -10.18 -45.11 -39.68
N LYS A 156 -10.78 -46.15 -39.08
CA LYS A 156 -11.01 -46.23 -37.63
C LYS A 156 -9.70 -46.13 -36.84
N ASP A 157 -8.65 -46.84 -37.24
CA ASP A 157 -7.37 -46.80 -36.54
C ASP A 157 -6.71 -45.41 -36.63
N GLU A 158 -6.85 -44.70 -37.77
CA GLU A 158 -6.41 -43.30 -37.89
C GLU A 158 -7.22 -42.36 -36.99
N LEU A 159 -8.55 -42.47 -36.95
CA LEU A 159 -9.41 -41.70 -36.05
C LEU A 159 -9.02 -41.91 -34.59
N LEU A 160 -8.78 -43.15 -34.16
CA LEU A 160 -8.37 -43.48 -32.80
C LEU A 160 -6.98 -42.92 -32.46
N ARG A 161 -6.03 -42.92 -33.41
CA ARG A 161 -4.70 -42.30 -33.20
C ARG A 161 -4.81 -40.79 -33.02
N THR A 162 -5.59 -40.11 -33.87
CA THR A 162 -5.81 -38.67 -33.75
C THR A 162 -6.55 -38.31 -32.46
N ARG A 163 -7.52 -39.14 -32.03
CA ARG A 163 -8.16 -38.98 -30.71
C ARG A 163 -7.14 -39.07 -29.57
N GLN A 164 -6.22 -40.03 -29.60
CA GLN A 164 -5.18 -40.12 -28.57
C GLN A 164 -4.24 -38.90 -28.57
N GLU A 165 -3.93 -38.32 -29.73
CA GLU A 165 -3.18 -37.06 -29.82
C GLU A 165 -3.96 -35.90 -29.18
N LEU A 166 -5.27 -35.83 -29.46
CA LEU A 166 -6.18 -34.86 -28.88
C LEU A 166 -6.28 -34.99 -27.34
N ASP A 167 -6.41 -36.21 -26.82
CA ASP A 167 -6.48 -36.48 -25.38
C ASP A 167 -5.18 -36.10 -24.65
N ARG A 168 -4.02 -36.36 -25.27
CA ARG A 168 -2.71 -35.93 -24.75
C ARG A 168 -2.58 -34.41 -24.75
N PHE A 169 -3.04 -33.76 -25.81
CA PHE A 169 -3.08 -32.31 -25.87
C PHE A 169 -3.98 -31.73 -24.78
N GLY A 170 -5.21 -32.24 -24.62
CA GLY A 170 -6.12 -31.82 -23.56
C GLY A 170 -5.53 -32.00 -22.15
N SER A 171 -4.89 -33.14 -21.89
CA SER A 171 -4.18 -33.38 -20.63
C SER A 171 -3.07 -32.36 -20.36
N SER A 172 -2.38 -31.89 -21.41
CA SER A 172 -1.33 -30.88 -21.29
C SER A 172 -1.86 -29.48 -20.95
N LEU A 173 -3.16 -29.21 -21.21
CA LEU A 173 -3.78 -27.92 -20.93
C LEU A 173 -4.19 -27.73 -19.47
N ALA A 174 -4.27 -28.81 -18.68
CA ALA A 174 -4.81 -28.78 -17.31
C ALA A 174 -4.18 -27.68 -16.41
N PRO A 175 -2.85 -27.43 -16.41
CA PRO A 175 -2.26 -26.34 -15.62
C PRO A 175 -2.69 -24.94 -16.07
N LEU A 176 -2.84 -24.73 -17.39
CA LEU A 176 -3.28 -23.44 -17.95
C LEU A 176 -4.77 -23.21 -17.67
N LEU A 177 -5.59 -24.24 -17.78
CA LEU A 177 -7.01 -24.18 -17.46
C LEU A 177 -7.23 -23.85 -15.98
N GLY A 178 -6.55 -24.55 -15.06
CA GLY A 178 -6.64 -24.26 -13.62
C GLY A 178 -6.18 -22.84 -13.25
N LYS A 179 -5.18 -22.31 -13.97
CA LYS A 179 -4.77 -20.90 -13.82
C LYS A 179 -5.88 -19.94 -14.31
N ALA A 180 -6.47 -20.20 -15.47
CA ALA A 180 -7.56 -19.40 -16.02
C ALA A 180 -8.79 -19.38 -15.10
N GLU A 181 -9.20 -20.54 -14.59
CA GLU A 181 -10.28 -20.69 -13.61
C GLU A 181 -10.01 -19.89 -12.33
N THR A 182 -8.78 -19.97 -11.80
CA THR A 182 -8.37 -19.21 -10.62
C THR A 182 -8.46 -17.70 -10.87
N GLN A 183 -8.10 -17.24 -12.07
CA GLN A 183 -8.19 -15.82 -12.43
C GLN A 183 -9.65 -15.36 -12.59
N LEU A 184 -10.49 -16.16 -13.26
CA LEU A 184 -11.93 -15.91 -13.38
C LEU A 184 -12.61 -15.82 -12.01
N ALA A 185 -12.31 -16.75 -11.11
CA ALA A 185 -12.85 -16.77 -9.75
C ALA A 185 -12.50 -15.50 -8.94
N ARG A 186 -11.41 -14.80 -9.28
CA ARG A 186 -10.99 -13.56 -8.62
C ARG A 186 -11.69 -12.31 -9.12
N VAL A 187 -12.29 -12.33 -10.31
CA VAL A 187 -12.85 -11.13 -10.96
C VAL A 187 -13.95 -10.49 -10.11
N ALA A 188 -15.00 -11.24 -9.79
CA ALA A 188 -16.14 -10.70 -9.05
C ALA A 188 -15.73 -10.15 -7.66
N PRO A 189 -14.95 -10.87 -6.83
CA PRO A 189 -14.45 -10.31 -5.57
C PRO A 189 -13.57 -9.08 -5.72
N ALA A 190 -12.77 -8.97 -6.79
CA ALA A 190 -11.94 -7.79 -7.02
C ALA A 190 -12.78 -6.57 -7.40
N VAL A 191 -13.73 -6.72 -8.30
CA VAL A 191 -14.67 -5.66 -8.71
C VAL A 191 -15.47 -5.15 -7.52
N GLU A 192 -15.97 -6.07 -6.67
CA GLU A 192 -16.74 -5.69 -5.49
C GLU A 192 -15.91 -4.91 -4.47
N ARG A 193 -14.67 -5.33 -4.20
CA ARG A 193 -13.73 -4.56 -3.36
C ARG A 193 -13.46 -3.16 -3.90
N ALA A 194 -13.33 -3.02 -5.22
CA ALA A 194 -13.15 -1.71 -5.86
C ALA A 194 -14.36 -0.80 -5.66
N ARG A 195 -15.58 -1.32 -5.83
CA ARG A 195 -16.84 -0.58 -5.57
C ARG A 195 -16.97 -0.16 -4.11
N GLN A 196 -16.67 -1.06 -3.19
CA GLN A 196 -16.70 -0.75 -1.75
C GLN A 196 -15.68 0.33 -1.38
N ALA A 197 -14.48 0.30 -1.98
CA ALA A 197 -13.48 1.34 -1.77
C ALA A 197 -13.95 2.72 -2.28
N LEU A 198 -14.60 2.78 -3.45
CA LEU A 198 -15.18 4.01 -3.99
C LEU A 198 -16.28 4.57 -3.08
N LEU A 199 -17.20 3.72 -2.61
CA LEU A 199 -18.26 4.13 -1.68
C LEU A 199 -17.68 4.65 -0.37
N ALA A 200 -16.70 3.95 0.20
CA ALA A 200 -16.05 4.38 1.43
C ALA A 200 -15.31 5.72 1.26
N ALA A 201 -14.66 5.95 0.12
CA ALA A 201 -14.04 7.23 -0.20
C ALA A 201 -15.08 8.36 -0.31
N SER A 202 -16.22 8.11 -0.98
CA SER A 202 -17.32 9.08 -1.04
C SER A 202 -17.84 9.45 0.35
N ASN A 203 -18.12 8.44 1.19
CA ASN A 203 -18.62 8.67 2.55
C ASN A 203 -17.60 9.45 3.40
N ALA A 204 -16.30 9.20 3.24
CA ALA A 204 -15.27 9.94 3.96
C ALA A 204 -15.20 11.41 3.51
N LEU A 205 -15.41 11.71 2.23
CA LEU A 205 -15.48 13.08 1.72
C LEU A 205 -16.73 13.80 2.25
N ASP A 206 -17.87 13.13 2.29
CA ASP A 206 -19.10 13.70 2.84
C ASP A 206 -18.97 13.98 4.34
N ALA A 207 -18.38 13.05 5.10
CA ALA A 207 -18.06 13.27 6.52
C ALA A 207 -17.07 14.44 6.75
N ALA A 208 -16.14 14.68 5.83
CA ALA A 208 -15.27 15.85 5.89
C ALA A 208 -16.06 17.15 5.62
N ARG A 209 -16.95 17.15 4.61
CA ARG A 209 -17.81 18.28 4.26
C ARG A 209 -18.79 18.64 5.37
N GLU A 210 -19.38 17.65 6.04
CA GLU A 210 -20.25 17.86 7.22
C GLU A 210 -19.53 18.61 8.35
N LYS A 211 -18.21 18.45 8.46
CA LYS A 211 -17.35 19.20 9.40
C LYS A 211 -16.89 20.55 8.85
N GLY A 212 -17.43 20.99 7.71
CA GLY A 212 -17.05 22.24 7.04
C GLY A 212 -15.67 22.19 6.38
N LEU A 213 -15.08 21.00 6.18
CA LEU A 213 -13.77 20.85 5.57
C LEU A 213 -13.91 20.76 4.04
N ARG A 214 -13.10 21.54 3.32
CA ARG A 214 -12.99 21.48 1.87
C ARG A 214 -12.19 20.26 1.48
N ALA A 215 -12.67 19.57 0.45
CA ALA A 215 -12.04 18.38 -0.10
C ALA A 215 -12.19 18.33 -1.63
N ASP A 216 -12.17 19.50 -2.28
CA ASP A 216 -12.47 19.63 -3.72
C ASP A 216 -11.46 18.89 -4.61
N ASP A 217 -10.17 18.95 -4.26
CA ASP A 217 -9.12 18.18 -4.95
C ASP A 217 -9.36 16.66 -4.83
N LEU A 218 -9.64 16.19 -3.61
CA LEU A 218 -9.93 14.78 -3.34
C LEU A 218 -11.21 14.32 -4.06
N ALA A 219 -12.23 15.18 -4.11
CA ALA A 219 -13.45 14.94 -4.85
C ALA A 219 -13.20 14.88 -6.37
N GLY A 220 -12.35 15.77 -6.90
CA GLY A 220 -11.93 15.73 -8.31
C GLY A 220 -11.17 14.45 -8.66
N ARG A 221 -10.25 14.02 -7.79
CA ARG A 221 -9.53 12.74 -7.92
C ARG A 221 -10.47 11.54 -7.85
N LEU A 222 -11.46 11.55 -6.95
CA LEU A 222 -12.48 10.49 -6.89
C LEU A 222 -13.35 10.48 -8.16
N ALA A 223 -13.76 11.65 -8.64
CA ALA A 223 -14.54 11.79 -9.87
C ALA A 223 -13.78 11.27 -11.10
N ALA A 224 -12.46 11.45 -11.14
CA ALA A 224 -11.60 10.91 -12.20
C ALA A 224 -11.60 9.37 -12.27
N LEU A 225 -12.04 8.66 -11.21
CA LEU A 225 -12.21 7.20 -11.21
C LEU A 225 -13.51 6.74 -11.88
N SER A 226 -14.44 7.65 -12.18
CA SER A 226 -15.75 7.29 -12.75
C SER A 226 -15.67 6.49 -14.06
N PRO A 227 -14.81 6.84 -15.05
CA PRO A 227 -14.67 6.04 -16.26
C PRO A 227 -14.17 4.61 -15.99
N GLU A 228 -13.35 4.43 -14.96
CA GLU A 228 -12.86 3.10 -14.58
C GLU A 228 -13.97 2.28 -13.93
N LEU A 229 -14.83 2.89 -13.10
CA LEU A 229 -16.04 2.23 -12.59
C LEU A 229 -16.98 1.79 -13.72
N THR A 230 -17.17 2.63 -14.75
CA THR A 230 -17.96 2.25 -15.93
C THR A 230 -17.41 1.00 -16.61
N LYS A 231 -16.10 0.93 -16.83
CA LYS A 231 -15.46 -0.26 -17.43
C LYS A 231 -15.54 -1.48 -16.52
N LEU A 232 -15.44 -1.31 -15.19
CA LEU A 232 -15.65 -2.41 -14.24
C LEU A 232 -17.09 -2.94 -14.29
N ASN A 233 -18.09 -2.07 -14.50
CA ASN A 233 -19.49 -2.46 -14.65
C ASN A 233 -19.77 -3.16 -15.99
N GLN A 234 -19.05 -2.79 -17.05
CA GLN A 234 -19.08 -3.49 -18.34
C GLN A 234 -18.50 -4.92 -18.26
N GLY A 235 -17.61 -5.17 -17.30
CA GLY A 235 -17.16 -6.50 -16.91
C GLY A 235 -16.04 -7.09 -17.78
N ALA A 236 -15.53 -8.25 -17.35
CA ALA A 236 -14.38 -8.91 -17.97
C ALA A 236 -14.66 -9.48 -19.37
N GLY A 237 -15.92 -9.77 -19.71
CA GLY A 237 -16.26 -10.25 -21.06
C GLY A 237 -16.00 -9.21 -22.15
N GLN A 238 -16.10 -7.91 -21.85
CA GLN A 238 -15.82 -6.84 -22.80
C GLN A 238 -14.36 -6.36 -22.73
N HIS A 239 -13.76 -6.39 -21.54
CA HIS A 239 -12.46 -5.74 -21.28
C HIS A 239 -11.30 -6.70 -21.06
N GLY A 240 -11.55 -8.01 -21.02
CA GLY A 240 -10.58 -9.03 -20.64
C GLY A 240 -10.45 -9.19 -19.13
N VAL A 241 -10.11 -10.41 -18.69
CA VAL A 241 -10.00 -10.75 -17.26
C VAL A 241 -8.82 -10.04 -16.59
N GLN A 242 -7.63 -10.07 -17.19
CA GLN A 242 -6.44 -9.43 -16.60
C GLN A 242 -6.63 -7.94 -16.43
N GLN A 243 -7.06 -7.25 -17.48
CA GLN A 243 -7.25 -5.81 -17.50
C GLN A 243 -8.34 -5.39 -16.51
N THR A 244 -9.37 -6.22 -16.30
CA THR A 244 -10.40 -5.99 -15.29
C THR A 244 -9.87 -6.14 -13.88
N LEU A 245 -9.04 -7.16 -13.61
CA LEU A 245 -8.40 -7.36 -12.31
C LEU A 245 -7.44 -6.21 -11.97
N GLU A 246 -6.58 -5.82 -12.91
CA GLU A 246 -5.65 -4.70 -12.76
C GLU A 246 -6.38 -3.38 -12.50
N ARG A 247 -7.46 -3.13 -13.26
CA ARG A 247 -8.32 -1.96 -13.08
C ARG A 247 -8.96 -1.94 -11.70
N ALA A 248 -9.54 -3.07 -11.27
CA ALA A 248 -10.17 -3.18 -9.97
C ALA A 248 -9.18 -2.90 -8.84
N GLU A 249 -7.95 -3.44 -8.95
CA GLU A 249 -6.90 -3.20 -7.97
C GLU A 249 -6.45 -1.73 -7.95
N ARG A 250 -6.26 -1.11 -9.12
CA ARG A 250 -5.93 0.32 -9.22
C ARG A 250 -7.00 1.19 -8.57
N VAL A 251 -8.28 0.99 -8.93
CA VAL A 251 -9.41 1.72 -8.35
C VAL A 251 -9.47 1.52 -6.83
N GLN A 252 -9.29 0.29 -6.35
CA GLN A 252 -9.28 -0.01 -4.92
C GLN A 252 -8.17 0.77 -4.19
N ARG A 253 -6.95 0.80 -4.72
CA ARG A 253 -5.81 1.50 -4.11
C ARG A 253 -6.01 3.02 -4.13
N GLU A 254 -6.42 3.59 -5.26
CA GLU A 254 -6.59 5.04 -5.41
C GLU A 254 -7.75 5.56 -4.55
N ALA A 255 -8.90 4.87 -4.55
CA ALA A 255 -10.01 5.20 -3.67
C ALA A 255 -9.63 5.04 -2.19
N GLY A 256 -8.85 4.00 -1.85
CA GLY A 256 -8.33 3.81 -0.49
C GLY A 256 -7.41 4.95 -0.03
N ALA A 257 -6.55 5.46 -0.92
CA ALA A 257 -5.70 6.60 -0.63
C ALA A 257 -6.50 7.89 -0.41
N ILE A 258 -7.51 8.14 -1.28
CA ILE A 258 -8.43 9.29 -1.14
C ILE A 258 -9.17 9.22 0.19
N ARG A 259 -9.70 8.04 0.56
CA ARG A 259 -10.38 7.84 1.85
C ARG A 259 -9.46 8.18 3.02
N ALA A 260 -8.25 7.62 3.04
CA ALA A 260 -7.30 7.83 4.13
C ALA A 260 -6.89 9.31 4.27
N GLU A 261 -6.79 10.03 3.15
CA GLU A 261 -6.50 11.46 3.14
C GLU A 261 -7.67 12.29 3.67
N ALA A 262 -8.91 11.98 3.23
CA ALA A 262 -10.12 12.63 3.71
C ALA A 262 -10.33 12.43 5.22
N GLU A 263 -10.09 11.22 5.73
CA GLU A 263 -10.19 10.87 7.15
C GLU A 263 -9.16 11.62 8.03
N ARG A 264 -8.05 12.07 7.47
CA ARG A 264 -7.00 12.83 8.19
C ARG A 264 -7.32 14.32 8.31
N LEU A 265 -8.16 14.89 7.43
CA LEU A 265 -8.47 16.32 7.44
C LEU A 265 -8.98 16.84 8.80
N PRO A 266 -9.89 16.14 9.51
CA PRO A 266 -10.34 16.59 10.82
C PRO A 266 -9.24 16.64 11.88
N ALA A 267 -8.33 15.67 11.87
CA ALA A 267 -7.20 15.64 12.80
C ALA A 267 -6.22 16.80 12.52
N LEU A 268 -5.92 17.06 11.24
CA LEU A 268 -5.08 18.17 10.81
C LEU A 268 -5.69 19.53 11.19
N ALA A 269 -7.01 19.67 11.02
CA ALA A 269 -7.77 20.84 11.44
C ALA A 269 -7.63 21.09 12.94
N ALA A 270 -7.94 20.08 13.78
CA ALA A 270 -7.87 20.17 15.23
C ALA A 270 -6.45 20.46 15.73
N GLU A 271 -5.43 19.83 15.13
CA GLU A 271 -4.04 20.07 15.47
C GLU A 271 -3.62 21.52 15.16
N THR A 272 -4.02 22.04 14.00
CA THR A 272 -3.75 23.44 13.62
C THR A 272 -4.43 24.41 14.58
N ASP A 273 -5.68 24.14 14.95
CA ASP A 273 -6.46 24.96 15.89
C ASP A 273 -5.81 24.97 17.28
N HIS A 274 -5.34 23.81 17.76
CA HIS A 274 -4.62 23.72 19.03
C HIS A 274 -3.30 24.50 19.01
N ARG A 275 -2.52 24.39 17.93
CA ARG A 275 -1.25 25.13 17.77
C ARG A 275 -1.48 26.64 17.72
N LEU A 276 -2.53 27.11 17.04
CA LEU A 276 -2.92 28.52 17.01
C LEU A 276 -3.20 29.06 18.41
N VAL A 277 -4.00 28.34 19.22
CA VAL A 277 -4.29 28.73 20.60
C VAL A 277 -3.03 28.72 21.46
N SER A 278 -2.24 27.65 21.39
CA SER A 278 -1.02 27.49 22.19
C SER A 278 -0.01 28.62 21.91
N LEU A 279 0.26 28.92 20.64
CA LEU A 279 1.21 29.96 20.25
C LEU A 279 0.68 31.37 20.56
N ARG A 280 -0.64 31.61 20.48
CA ARG A 280 -1.25 32.88 20.91
C ARG A 280 -1.05 33.12 22.40
N THR A 281 -1.31 32.11 23.24
CA THR A 281 -1.07 32.19 24.68
C THR A 281 0.41 32.43 24.98
N ARG A 282 1.32 31.76 24.25
CA ARG A 282 2.77 31.99 24.40
C ARG A 282 3.18 33.41 24.01
N ALA A 283 2.64 33.95 22.92
CA ALA A 283 2.88 35.33 22.51
C ALA A 283 2.45 36.32 23.59
N GLN A 284 1.24 36.16 24.16
CA GLN A 284 0.73 37.00 25.25
C GLN A 284 1.60 36.90 26.52
N ALA A 285 2.02 35.69 26.90
CA ALA A 285 2.93 35.51 28.03
C ALA A 285 4.28 36.20 27.79
N LEU A 286 4.79 36.14 26.55
CA LEU A 286 6.03 36.81 26.16
C LEU A 286 5.92 38.32 26.13
N THR A 287 4.78 38.89 25.73
CA THR A 287 4.51 40.34 25.84
C THR A 287 4.70 40.81 27.28
N THR A 288 4.09 40.09 28.24
CA THR A 288 4.19 40.43 29.66
C THR A 288 5.62 40.28 30.19
N ARG A 289 6.32 39.21 29.81
CA ARG A 289 7.72 38.98 30.20
C ARG A 289 8.68 40.00 29.60
N ALA A 290 8.51 40.38 28.33
CA ALA A 290 9.33 41.39 27.68
C ALA A 290 9.24 42.75 28.40
N GLY A 291 8.06 43.11 28.92
CA GLY A 291 7.89 44.30 29.76
C GLY A 291 8.68 44.29 31.08
N GLN A 292 9.16 43.12 31.54
CA GLN A 292 10.01 43.01 32.73
C GLN A 292 11.50 43.24 32.43
N VAL A 293 11.90 43.33 31.15
CA VAL A 293 13.31 43.54 30.78
C VAL A 293 13.77 44.95 31.09
N ASP A 294 12.94 45.97 30.91
CA ASP A 294 13.32 47.37 31.19
C ASP A 294 13.68 47.63 32.67
N PRO A 295 12.93 47.12 33.66
CA PRO A 295 13.34 47.13 35.07
C PRO A 295 14.70 46.45 35.30
N VAL A 296 14.93 45.29 34.68
CA VAL A 296 16.20 44.55 34.79
C VAL A 296 17.36 45.35 34.20
N LEU A 297 17.19 45.94 33.02
CA LEU A 297 18.20 46.81 32.39
C LEU A 297 18.48 48.06 33.22
N SER A 298 17.45 48.64 33.84
CA SER A 298 17.62 49.80 34.72
C SER A 298 18.46 49.45 35.95
N GLU A 299 18.24 48.28 36.55
CA GLU A 299 19.06 47.77 37.65
C GLU A 299 20.50 47.51 37.21
N LEU A 300 20.70 46.92 36.03
CA LEU A 300 22.01 46.68 35.46
C LEU A 300 22.79 47.98 35.23
N ARG A 301 22.16 48.99 34.61
CA ARG A 301 22.77 50.32 34.37
C ARG A 301 23.17 51.03 35.65
N ARG A 302 22.39 50.84 36.72
CA ARG A 302 22.64 51.48 38.02
C ARG A 302 23.86 50.89 38.73
N ARG A 303 24.10 49.59 38.60
CA ARG A 303 25.04 48.85 39.47
C ARG A 303 26.29 48.34 38.78
N PHE A 304 26.25 48.11 37.48
CA PHE A 304 27.31 47.44 36.74
C PHE A 304 27.86 48.32 35.61
N ALA A 305 29.11 48.04 35.22
CA ALA A 305 29.77 48.71 34.10
C ALA A 305 29.02 48.48 32.77
N ALA A 306 29.21 49.37 31.79
CA ALA A 306 28.53 49.30 30.49
C ALA A 306 28.70 47.95 29.78
N ALA A 307 29.91 47.37 29.84
CA ALA A 307 30.22 46.07 29.25
C ALA A 307 29.32 44.91 29.75
N CYS A 308 28.68 45.07 30.92
CA CYS A 308 27.80 44.06 31.48
C CYS A 308 26.38 44.04 30.88
N TRP A 309 25.95 45.12 30.21
CA TRP A 309 24.56 45.29 29.77
C TRP A 309 24.36 45.96 28.41
N GLN A 310 25.38 46.62 27.84
CA GLN A 310 25.23 47.38 26.60
C GLN A 310 24.75 46.51 25.42
N ASP A 311 25.18 45.23 25.38
CA ASP A 311 24.73 44.23 24.41
C ASP A 311 23.22 43.93 24.52
N LEU A 312 22.64 44.12 25.70
CA LEU A 312 21.23 43.85 25.98
C LEU A 312 20.31 45.04 25.73
N GLN A 313 20.85 46.22 25.38
CA GLN A 313 20.08 47.47 25.29
C GLN A 313 18.94 47.41 24.26
N GLN A 314 19.13 46.64 23.18
CA GLN A 314 18.15 46.50 22.11
C GLN A 314 17.12 45.39 22.36
N VAL A 315 17.30 44.57 23.40
CA VAL A 315 16.44 43.41 23.68
C VAL A 315 14.96 43.80 23.86
N PRO A 316 14.59 44.85 24.62
CA PRO A 316 13.18 45.23 24.76
C PRO A 316 12.52 45.57 23.43
N GLU A 317 13.19 46.36 22.59
CA GLU A 317 12.66 46.77 21.29
C GLU A 317 12.55 45.57 20.35
N GLN A 318 13.59 44.74 20.27
CA GLN A 318 13.60 43.52 19.46
C GLN A 318 12.52 42.53 19.91
N ALA A 319 12.35 42.32 21.22
CA ALA A 319 11.30 41.47 21.76
C ALA A 319 9.91 41.99 21.38
N ALA A 320 9.67 43.29 21.52
CA ALA A 320 8.40 43.90 21.13
C ALA A 320 8.15 43.79 19.61
N GLN A 321 9.18 43.99 18.78
CA GLN A 321 9.09 43.81 17.32
C GLN A 321 8.78 42.36 16.94
N ASN A 322 9.50 41.40 17.50
CA ASN A 322 9.31 39.97 17.23
C ASN A 322 7.93 39.47 17.66
N VAL A 323 7.43 39.91 18.82
CA VAL A 323 6.08 39.55 19.27
C VAL A 323 5.02 40.15 18.35
N ARG A 324 5.15 41.42 17.92
CA ARG A 324 4.24 42.02 16.93
C ARG A 324 4.24 41.26 15.60
N GLN A 325 5.43 40.87 15.12
CA GLN A 325 5.58 40.02 13.93
C GLN A 325 4.90 38.67 14.12
N ALA A 326 5.12 38.01 15.26
CA ALA A 326 4.49 36.73 15.59
C ALA A 326 2.96 36.83 15.64
N GLU A 327 2.41 37.89 16.23
CA GLU A 327 0.95 38.14 16.25
C GLU A 327 0.37 38.38 14.86
N LEU A 328 1.08 39.10 13.99
CA LEU A 328 0.69 39.27 12.59
C LEU A 328 0.67 37.92 11.87
N LYS A 329 1.73 37.13 12.01
CA LYS A 329 1.84 35.80 11.41
C LYS A 329 0.80 34.82 11.96
N LEU A 330 0.41 34.95 13.24
CA LEU A 330 -0.71 34.19 13.82
C LEU A 330 -2.05 34.55 13.17
N ARG A 331 -2.29 35.82 12.83
CA ARG A 331 -3.50 36.23 12.09
C ARG A 331 -3.47 35.68 10.66
N GLU A 332 -2.33 35.77 9.97
CA GLU A 332 -2.17 35.16 8.64
C GLU A 332 -2.39 33.63 8.69
N ALA A 333 -1.86 32.96 9.71
CA ALA A 333 -2.04 31.52 9.91
C ALA A 333 -3.50 31.16 10.18
N GLN A 334 -4.21 31.98 10.96
CA GLN A 334 -5.65 31.84 11.20
C GLN A 334 -6.43 31.96 9.88
N SER A 335 -6.15 32.98 9.07
CA SER A 335 -6.80 33.15 7.76
C SER A 335 -6.44 32.00 6.79
N ALA A 336 -5.22 31.49 6.82
CA ALA A 336 -4.84 30.31 6.06
C ALA A 336 -5.59 29.05 6.53
N ARG A 337 -5.78 28.88 7.84
CA ARG A 337 -6.57 27.80 8.45
C ARG A 337 -8.06 27.87 8.07
N GLU A 338 -8.65 29.07 8.07
CA GLU A 338 -10.04 29.32 7.64
C GLU A 338 -10.23 29.06 6.14
N ALA A 339 -9.26 29.48 5.33
CA ALA A 339 -9.20 29.17 3.90
C ALA A 339 -8.78 27.72 3.61
N GLN A 340 -8.41 26.95 4.64
CA GLN A 340 -7.94 25.56 4.58
C GLN A 340 -6.70 25.34 3.71
N ARG A 341 -5.81 26.33 3.68
CA ARG A 341 -4.48 26.25 3.07
C ARG A 341 -3.48 25.67 4.08
N TRP A 342 -3.57 24.35 4.29
CA TRP A 342 -2.80 23.65 5.34
C TRP A 342 -1.28 23.83 5.28
N PRO A 343 -0.63 23.78 4.10
CA PRO A 343 0.83 24.01 4.01
C PRO A 343 1.22 25.42 4.46
N ASP A 344 0.43 26.43 4.08
CA ASP A 344 0.66 27.82 4.44
C ASP A 344 0.50 28.03 5.95
N ALA A 345 -0.59 27.52 6.53
CA ALA A 345 -0.82 27.58 7.98
C ALA A 345 0.33 26.92 8.76
N THR A 346 0.80 25.75 8.30
CA THR A 346 1.93 25.04 8.93
C THR A 346 3.22 25.85 8.88
N SER A 347 3.55 26.43 7.72
CA SER A 347 4.74 27.26 7.53
C SER A 347 4.70 28.52 8.41
N LEU A 348 3.55 29.20 8.45
CA LEU A 348 3.34 30.39 9.28
C LEU A 348 3.47 30.07 10.78
N LEU A 349 2.87 28.98 11.25
CA LEU A 349 2.99 28.55 12.66
C LEU A 349 4.42 28.17 13.04
N SER A 350 5.19 27.58 12.12
CA SER A 350 6.62 27.31 12.32
C SER A 350 7.41 28.61 12.49
N THR A 351 7.13 29.61 11.64
CA THR A 351 7.73 30.94 11.71
C THR A 351 7.41 31.64 13.03
N VAL A 352 6.15 31.58 13.47
CA VAL A 352 5.73 32.12 14.78
C VAL A 352 6.51 31.44 15.90
N ARG A 353 6.62 30.11 15.91
CA ARG A 353 7.37 29.37 16.93
C ARG A 353 8.83 29.82 16.99
N ALA A 354 9.48 29.98 15.84
CA ALA A 354 10.86 30.44 15.77
C ALA A 354 11.03 31.85 16.38
N LEU A 355 10.18 32.81 15.97
CA LEU A 355 10.19 34.17 16.52
C LEU A 355 9.99 34.20 18.04
N LEU A 356 9.02 33.44 18.54
CA LEU A 356 8.71 33.38 19.97
C LEU A 356 9.84 32.71 20.77
N ASN A 357 10.47 31.66 20.24
CA ASN A 357 11.61 31.01 20.90
C ASN A 357 12.82 31.95 21.00
N THR A 358 13.21 32.59 19.89
CA THR A 358 14.31 33.57 19.89
C THR A 358 14.03 34.73 20.85
N THR A 359 12.79 35.18 20.93
CA THR A 359 12.39 36.23 21.87
C THR A 359 12.46 35.78 23.33
N ASP A 360 11.98 34.58 23.64
CA ASP A 360 12.02 34.01 24.98
C ASP A 360 13.46 33.83 25.48
N GLU A 361 14.37 33.38 24.61
CA GLU A 361 15.81 33.27 24.89
C GLU A 361 16.43 34.64 25.19
N ALA A 362 16.18 35.65 24.35
CA ALA A 362 16.71 37.01 24.54
C ALA A 362 16.18 37.67 25.83
N VAL A 363 14.88 37.54 26.12
CA VAL A 363 14.25 38.07 27.34
C VAL A 363 14.81 37.39 28.59
N SER A 364 14.95 36.05 28.55
CA SER A 364 15.49 35.28 29.69
C SER A 364 16.95 35.61 29.97
N ALA A 365 17.75 35.82 28.91
CA ALA A 365 19.17 36.17 29.03
C ALA A 365 19.41 37.44 29.86
N ALA A 366 18.54 38.45 29.78
CA ALA A 366 18.68 39.67 30.57
C ALA A 366 18.49 39.42 32.08
N GLY A 367 17.46 38.66 32.47
CA GLY A 367 17.21 38.30 33.87
C GLY A 367 18.30 37.39 34.45
N GLU A 368 18.75 36.41 33.65
CA GLU A 368 19.87 35.54 34.03
C GLU A 368 21.17 36.34 34.18
N ARG A 369 21.43 37.31 33.29
CA ARG A 369 22.59 38.21 33.36
C ARG A 369 22.61 38.94 34.70
N LEU A 370 21.51 39.60 35.08
CA LEU A 370 21.42 40.31 36.36
C LEU A 370 21.62 39.37 37.56
N THR A 371 21.03 38.17 37.53
CA THR A 371 21.18 37.18 38.59
C THR A 371 22.63 36.74 38.76
N ARG A 372 23.32 36.42 37.65
CA ARG A 372 24.74 36.01 37.67
C ARG A 372 25.65 37.14 38.13
N LEU A 373 25.41 38.36 37.68
CA LEU A 373 26.17 39.54 38.08
C LEU A 373 25.98 39.86 39.56
N ASN A 374 24.77 39.72 40.10
CA ASN A 374 24.51 39.85 41.54
C ASN A 374 25.25 38.80 42.37
N ALA A 375 25.24 37.55 41.91
CA ALA A 375 25.92 36.46 42.60
C ALA A 375 27.44 36.67 42.65
N VAL A 376 28.07 36.99 41.51
CA VAL A 376 29.52 37.21 41.45
C VAL A 376 29.95 38.49 42.15
N GLN A 377 29.13 39.55 42.13
CA GLN A 377 29.43 40.77 42.90
C GLN A 377 29.44 40.48 44.40
N LYS A 378 28.56 39.58 44.88
CA LYS A 378 28.48 39.19 46.28
C LYS A 378 29.67 38.34 46.73
N ASP A 379 30.10 37.40 45.89
CA ASP A 379 31.21 36.50 46.18
C ASP A 379 31.98 36.12 44.90
N PRO A 380 32.94 36.96 44.46
CA PRO A 380 33.78 36.63 43.31
C PRO A 380 34.68 35.42 43.59
N GLN A 381 35.03 35.20 44.86
CA GLN A 381 35.99 34.16 45.27
C GLN A 381 35.43 32.77 45.02
N ALA A 382 34.13 32.55 45.22
CA ALA A 382 33.46 31.30 44.86
C ALA A 382 33.68 30.91 43.39
N GLU A 383 33.56 31.86 42.46
CA GLU A 383 33.75 31.59 41.03
C GLU A 383 35.23 31.36 40.67
N ILE A 384 36.15 32.06 41.34
CA ILE A 384 37.61 31.85 41.22
C ILE A 384 37.95 30.43 41.68
N GLU A 385 37.53 30.03 42.87
CA GLU A 385 37.85 28.71 43.43
C GLU A 385 37.22 27.58 42.63
N ARG A 386 36.00 27.76 42.14
CA ARG A 386 35.36 26.80 41.22
C ARG A 386 36.20 26.61 39.95
N THR A 387 36.73 27.69 39.38
CA THR A 387 37.54 27.64 38.17
C THR A 387 38.91 27.03 38.43
N ARG A 388 39.57 27.41 39.54
CA ARG A 388 40.82 26.77 40.01
C ARG A 388 40.65 25.29 40.24
N PHE A 389 39.53 24.86 40.80
CA PHE A 389 39.25 23.45 41.04
C PHE A 389 39.19 22.68 39.72
N ALA A 390 38.47 23.19 38.71
CA ALA A 390 38.38 22.55 37.39
C ALA A 390 39.76 22.43 36.70
N ILE A 391 40.59 23.47 36.78
CA ILE A 391 41.96 23.44 36.25
C ILE A 391 42.80 22.41 37.00
N ARG A 392 42.80 22.43 38.33
CA ARG A 392 43.58 21.49 39.16
C ARG A 392 43.15 20.04 38.92
N ASP A 393 41.86 19.78 38.75
CA ASP A 393 41.36 18.44 38.44
C ASP A 393 41.85 17.96 37.06
N ALA A 394 41.79 18.82 36.04
CA ALA A 394 42.35 18.54 34.73
C ALA A 394 43.87 18.32 34.75
N GLN A 395 44.62 19.14 35.50
CA GLN A 395 46.07 18.98 35.70
C GLN A 395 46.42 17.67 36.41
N ARG A 396 45.66 17.29 37.44
CA ARG A 396 45.81 16.01 38.14
C ARG A 396 45.60 14.83 37.19
N LEU A 397 44.59 14.92 36.32
CA LEU A 397 44.36 13.89 35.30
C LEU A 397 45.49 13.84 34.26
N ALA A 398 46.00 14.98 33.81
CA ALA A 398 47.11 15.06 32.86
C ALA A 398 48.41 14.45 33.42
N MET A 399 48.65 14.58 34.72
CA MET A 399 49.80 13.99 35.42
C MET A 399 49.62 12.52 35.83
N SER A 400 48.39 12.00 35.79
CA SER A 400 48.08 10.64 36.26
C SER A 400 48.89 9.57 35.50
N GLY A 401 49.77 8.87 36.23
CA GLY A 401 50.60 7.79 35.69
C GLY A 401 51.86 8.26 34.97
N ARG A 402 52.26 9.52 35.10
CA ARG A 402 53.43 10.10 34.43
C ARG A 402 54.35 10.85 35.41
N THR A 403 55.64 10.85 35.12
CA THR A 403 56.65 11.67 35.83
C THR A 403 56.80 13.08 35.23
N ALA A 404 56.45 13.25 33.95
CA ALA A 404 56.42 14.55 33.26
C ALA A 404 55.10 14.73 32.49
N PRO A 405 54.49 15.93 32.49
CA PRO A 405 53.25 16.19 31.76
C PRO A 405 53.45 16.14 30.24
N ASP A 406 52.44 15.66 29.50
CA ASP A 406 52.42 15.79 28.04
C ASP A 406 52.27 17.27 27.67
N PRO A 407 53.18 17.86 26.87
CA PRO A 407 53.08 19.27 26.47
C PRO A 407 51.74 19.62 25.80
N ARG A 408 51.10 18.66 25.12
CA ARG A 408 49.80 18.84 24.45
C ARG A 408 48.63 19.05 25.41
N HIS A 409 48.77 18.60 26.66
CA HIS A 409 47.77 18.76 27.71
C HIS A 409 48.17 19.84 28.71
N ALA A 410 49.46 19.95 29.04
CA ALA A 410 49.95 20.95 29.99
C ALA A 410 49.91 22.38 29.47
N ALA A 411 50.37 22.65 28.24
CA ALA A 411 50.43 24.04 27.75
C ALA A 411 49.05 24.73 27.73
N PRO A 412 47.94 24.08 27.29
CA PRO A 412 46.61 24.67 27.40
C PRO A 412 46.12 24.89 28.85
N LEU A 413 46.55 24.05 29.81
CA LEU A 413 46.18 24.19 31.22
C LEU A 413 46.98 25.30 31.91
N ASP A 414 48.25 25.48 31.57
CA ASP A 414 49.07 26.59 32.05
C ASP A 414 48.56 27.93 31.49
N GLU A 415 48.17 27.94 30.21
CA GLU A 415 47.48 29.09 29.62
C GLU A 415 46.17 29.39 30.36
N ALA A 416 45.38 28.36 30.69
CA ALA A 416 44.15 28.50 31.45
C ALA A 416 44.36 29.12 32.85
N VAL A 417 45.47 28.79 33.54
CA VAL A 417 45.88 29.45 34.79
C VAL A 417 46.15 30.93 34.56
N GLY A 418 47.01 31.26 33.58
CA GLY A 418 47.35 32.65 33.30
C GLY A 418 46.14 33.49 32.85
N ARG A 419 45.20 32.88 32.12
CA ARG A 419 43.91 33.49 31.75
C ARG A 419 43.05 33.80 32.97
N LEU A 420 42.95 32.87 33.91
CA LEU A 420 42.24 33.09 35.17
C LEU A 420 42.88 34.21 35.99
N GLU A 421 44.20 34.24 36.12
CA GLU A 421 44.91 35.31 36.86
C GLU A 421 44.65 36.69 36.25
N ARG A 422 44.72 36.81 34.91
CA ARG A 422 44.37 38.04 34.20
C ARG A 422 42.91 38.43 34.44
N ALA A 423 41.98 37.48 34.38
CA ALA A 423 40.56 37.75 34.66
C ALA A 423 40.35 38.27 36.09
N VAL A 424 41.02 37.69 37.08
CA VAL A 424 40.95 38.16 38.48
C VAL A 424 41.50 39.58 38.62
N ALA A 425 42.58 39.92 37.92
CA ALA A 425 43.13 41.27 37.93
C ALA A 425 42.14 42.33 37.39
N THR A 426 41.21 41.94 36.50
CA THR A 426 40.16 42.85 36.00
C THR A 426 39.08 43.20 37.03
N LEU A 427 39.05 42.51 38.18
CA LEU A 427 38.09 42.78 39.26
C LEU A 427 38.46 44.01 40.13
N GLN A 428 39.53 44.73 39.80
CA GLN A 428 39.99 45.91 40.54
C GLN A 428 39.23 47.18 40.10
N GLY A 429 38.97 48.10 41.04
CA GLY A 429 38.33 49.40 40.77
C GLY A 429 36.87 49.50 41.25
N ARG A 430 36.20 50.63 40.92
CA ARG A 430 34.87 50.98 41.46
C ARG A 430 33.71 50.22 40.82
N HIS A 431 33.79 49.92 39.52
CA HIS A 431 32.82 49.07 38.80
C HIS A 431 33.58 48.12 37.87
N PRO A 432 34.05 46.98 38.40
CA PRO A 432 34.76 46.01 37.58
C PRO A 432 33.87 45.40 36.50
N ASP A 433 34.49 44.92 35.42
CA ASP A 433 33.79 44.19 34.36
C ASP A 433 33.54 42.73 34.77
N TYR A 434 32.54 42.56 35.64
CA TYR A 434 32.10 41.26 36.10
C TYR A 434 31.62 40.35 34.96
N TRP A 435 31.18 40.91 33.83
CA TRP A 435 30.74 40.12 32.69
C TRP A 435 31.91 39.52 31.92
N HIS A 436 32.96 40.31 31.67
CA HIS A 436 34.20 39.77 31.13
C HIS A 436 34.78 38.69 32.05
N PHE A 437 34.83 38.94 33.37
CA PHE A 437 35.29 37.95 34.34
C PHE A 437 34.48 36.64 34.29
N LEU A 438 33.14 36.72 34.27
CA LEU A 438 32.28 35.53 34.21
C LEU A 438 32.39 34.76 32.88
N THR A 439 32.53 35.46 31.76
CA THR A 439 32.66 34.83 30.44
C THR A 439 34.03 34.18 30.28
N GLU A 440 35.07 34.82 30.80
CA GLU A 440 36.44 34.31 30.76
C GLU A 440 36.63 33.10 31.68
N THR A 441 36.13 33.14 32.92
CA THR A 441 36.18 31.99 33.84
C THR A 441 35.39 30.78 33.31
N ASP A 442 34.27 31.01 32.63
CA ASP A 442 33.54 29.94 31.95
C ASP A 442 34.32 29.35 30.76
N ALA A 443 34.94 30.20 29.93
CA ALA A 443 35.79 29.76 28.83
C ALA A 443 37.00 28.95 29.32
N VAL A 444 37.62 29.36 30.42
CA VAL A 444 38.72 28.66 31.09
C VAL A 444 38.28 27.27 31.55
N ARG A 445 37.10 27.14 32.19
CA ARG A 445 36.56 25.83 32.59
C ARG A 445 36.27 24.93 31.39
N ARG A 446 35.71 25.48 30.30
CA ARG A 446 35.48 24.73 29.07
C ARG A 446 36.78 24.24 28.42
N ALA A 447 37.82 25.07 28.42
CA ALA A 447 39.15 24.67 27.94
C ALA A 447 39.73 23.51 28.77
N ALA A 448 39.65 23.60 30.10
CA ALA A 448 40.07 22.52 31.00
C ALA A 448 39.28 21.21 30.76
N ALA A 449 37.96 21.32 30.60
CA ALA A 449 37.10 20.17 30.27
C ALA A 449 37.46 19.54 28.91
N GLY A 450 37.80 20.36 27.90
CA GLY A 450 38.27 19.88 26.59
C GLY A 450 39.60 19.13 26.67
N VAL A 451 40.51 19.54 27.57
CA VAL A 451 41.74 18.76 27.85
C VAL A 451 41.39 17.41 28.50
N VAL A 452 40.49 17.40 29.49
CA VAL A 452 40.02 16.16 30.13
C VAL A 452 39.40 15.20 29.12
N ALA A 453 38.56 15.70 28.21
CA ALA A 453 37.94 14.90 27.15
C ALA A 453 39.01 14.26 26.24
N ARG A 454 39.98 15.04 25.76
CA ARG A 454 41.09 14.52 24.94
C ARG A 454 41.90 13.45 25.65
N ILE A 455 42.26 13.66 26.93
CA ILE A 455 42.99 12.65 27.72
C ILE A 455 42.20 11.35 27.82
N ARG A 456 40.87 11.44 28.04
CA ARG A 456 40.01 10.26 28.14
C ARG A 456 39.87 9.54 26.81
N GLU A 457 39.74 10.26 25.70
CA GLU A 457 39.70 9.70 24.35
C GLU A 457 41.01 8.98 24.02
N GLU A 458 42.17 9.58 24.29
CA GLU A 458 43.48 8.97 24.07
C GLU A 458 43.68 7.69 24.91
N ARG A 459 43.15 7.66 26.14
CA ARG A 459 43.18 6.47 27.00
C ARG A 459 42.15 5.41 26.59
N GLY A 460 41.06 5.81 25.95
CA GLY A 460 39.97 4.93 25.50
C GLY A 460 40.18 4.33 24.11
N GLY A 461 40.88 5.04 23.22
CA GLY A 461 41.22 4.61 21.85
C GLY A 461 42.52 3.82 21.73
N GLY A 462 43.23 3.56 22.84
CA GLY A 462 44.44 2.75 22.89
C GLY A 462 44.20 1.25 23.09
N ARG A 463 43.08 0.70 22.58
CA ARG A 463 42.78 -0.74 22.56
C ARG A 463 42.66 -1.25 21.15
#